data_AF-A0AA91A238-F1
#
_entry.id   AF-A0AA91A238-F1
#
_cell.length_a   1.000
_cell.length_b   1.000
_cell.length_c   1.000
_cell.angle_alpha   90.00
_cell.angle_beta   90.00
_cell.angle_gamma   90.00
#
_symmetry.space_group_name_H-M   'P 1'
#
loop_
_entity.id
_entity.type
_entity.pdbx_description
1 polymer ?
#
loop_
_entity_poly.entity_id
_entity_poly.type
_entity_poly.pdbx_seq_one_letter_code
_entity_poly.pdbx_strand_id
1 'polypeptide(L)'
;MAYVCSEGSYCNLRLTNGDEYTFSFNLVVFEKKIVEQLAQTAHFFARVGRNYIINSQHIFSINLNTSELVLYNERFCEKFTLHVSKEPLKQLKALLDNSIKS
;
A
#
# COMPACT_ATOMS: atom_id res chain seq x y z
N MET A 1 -1.74 -0.24 9.88
CA MET A 1 -2.04 -0.89 8.58
C MET A 1 -0.77 -0.95 7.76
N ALA A 2 -0.46 -2.11 7.17
CA ALA A 2 0.63 -2.25 6.21
C ALA A 2 0.13 -1.99 4.78
N TYR A 3 -0.83 -2.77 4.31
CA TYR A 3 -1.45 -2.61 2.99
C TYR A 3 -2.86 -3.19 2.94
N VAL A 4 -3.57 -2.89 1.86
CA VAL A 4 -4.84 -3.51 1.47
C VAL A 4 -4.68 -4.04 0.05
N CYS A 5 -5.10 -5.27 -0.20
CA CYS A 5 -5.06 -5.89 -1.54
C CYS A 5 -6.47 -6.23 -2.07
N SER A 6 -6.59 -6.31 -3.40
CA SER A 6 -7.86 -6.60 -4.08
C SER A 6 -8.07 -8.09 -4.16
N GLU A 7 -9.29 -8.54 -3.83
CA GLU A 7 -9.74 -9.91 -4.08
C GLU A 7 -11.13 -9.89 -4.72
N GLY A 8 -11.15 -9.67 -6.04
CA GLY A 8 -12.40 -9.50 -6.79
C GLY A 8 -13.20 -8.29 -6.30
N SER A 9 -14.42 -8.51 -5.81
CA SER A 9 -15.29 -7.48 -5.22
C SER A 9 -14.98 -7.15 -3.75
N TYR A 10 -14.03 -7.86 -3.15
CA TYR A 10 -13.59 -7.71 -1.77
C TYR A 10 -12.19 -7.09 -1.71
N CYS A 11 -11.76 -6.76 -0.51
CA CYS A 11 -10.36 -6.47 -0.25
C CYS A 11 -9.91 -7.01 1.10
N ASN A 12 -8.63 -7.40 1.19
CA ASN A 12 -8.00 -7.86 2.43
C ASN A 12 -7.05 -6.79 2.94
N LEU A 13 -7.25 -6.40 4.20
CA LEU A 13 -6.39 -5.52 4.96
C LEU A 13 -5.37 -6.35 5.72
N ARG A 14 -4.09 -6.04 5.54
CA ARG A 14 -2.99 -6.65 6.29
C ARG A 14 -2.43 -5.61 7.27
N LEU A 15 -2.45 -5.95 8.55
CA LEU A 15 -1.92 -5.13 9.62
C LEU A 15 -0.44 -5.44 9.86
N THR A 16 0.23 -4.54 10.57
CA THR A 16 1.67 -4.62 10.82
C THR A 16 2.04 -5.73 11.80
N ASN A 17 1.07 -6.18 12.61
CA ASN A 17 1.19 -7.32 13.52
C ASN A 17 0.88 -8.67 12.86
N GLY A 18 0.56 -8.68 11.55
CA GLY A 18 0.30 -9.90 10.79
C GLY A 18 -1.18 -10.26 10.67
N ASP A 19 -2.05 -9.57 11.40
CA ASP A 19 -3.49 -9.80 11.31
C ASP A 19 -4.01 -9.43 9.92
N GLU A 20 -5.04 -10.18 9.51
CA GLU A 20 -5.73 -9.99 8.25
C GLU A 20 -7.24 -9.83 8.46
N TYR A 21 -7.83 -8.87 7.76
CA TYR A 21 -9.27 -8.62 7.81
C TYR A 21 -9.83 -8.46 6.39
N THR A 22 -10.87 -9.22 6.07
CA THR A 22 -11.60 -9.12 4.81
C THR A 22 -12.73 -8.11 4.90
N PHE A 23 -12.85 -7.26 3.89
CA PHE A 23 -13.91 -6.27 3.76
C PHE A 23 -14.79 -6.57 2.54
N SER A 24 -16.11 -6.48 2.72
CA SER A 24 -17.12 -6.76 1.70
C SER A 24 -17.34 -5.60 0.71
N PHE A 25 -16.26 -4.94 0.32
CA PHE A 25 -16.25 -3.89 -0.69
C PHE A 25 -14.88 -3.80 -1.35
N ASN A 26 -14.84 -3.22 -2.55
CA ASN A 26 -13.63 -3.14 -3.36
C ASN A 26 -12.67 -2.02 -2.89
N LEU A 27 -11.47 -2.01 -3.46
CA LEU A 27 -10.43 -1.03 -3.12
C LEU A 27 -10.83 0.43 -3.37
N VAL A 28 -11.68 0.73 -4.36
CA VAL A 28 -12.14 2.10 -4.61
C VAL A 28 -12.99 2.60 -3.46
N VAL A 29 -13.86 1.74 -2.91
CA VAL A 29 -14.63 2.07 -1.70
C VAL A 29 -13.72 2.16 -0.48
N PHE A 30 -12.71 1.28 -0.36
CA PHE A 30 -11.75 1.33 0.74
C PHE A 30 -10.95 2.64 0.73
N GLU A 31 -10.49 3.08 -0.44
CA GLU A 31 -9.76 4.35 -0.62
C GLU A 31 -10.60 5.55 -0.14
N LYS A 32 -11.89 5.60 -0.50
CA LYS A 32 -12.80 6.63 0.00
C LYS A 32 -12.92 6.61 1.53
N LYS A 33 -13.06 5.41 2.11
CA LYS A 33 -13.14 5.25 3.58
C LYS A 33 -11.87 5.70 4.29
N ILE A 34 -10.69 5.49 3.71
CA ILE A 34 -9.43 6.03 4.25
C ILE A 34 -9.50 7.56 4.32
N VAL A 35 -9.95 8.23 3.25
CA VAL A 35 -10.05 9.69 3.23
C VAL A 35 -11.10 10.19 4.24
N GLU A 36 -12.25 9.55 4.31
CA GLU A 36 -13.35 9.92 5.20
C GLU A 36 -13.01 9.71 6.69
N GLN A 37 -12.39 8.58 7.03
CA GLN A 37 -12.18 8.17 8.43
C GLN A 37 -10.79 8.53 8.97
N LEU A 38 -9.78 8.63 8.10
CA LEU A 38 -8.38 8.84 8.44
C LEU A 38 -7.82 10.11 7.78
N ALA A 39 -8.66 11.14 7.58
CA ALA A 39 -8.35 12.35 6.82
C ALA A 39 -6.96 12.95 7.11
N GLN A 40 -6.57 13.04 8.40
CA GLN A 40 -5.29 13.62 8.81
C GLN A 40 -4.08 12.79 8.34
N THR A 41 -4.24 11.48 8.20
CA THR A 41 -3.20 10.53 7.82
C THR A 41 -3.40 9.95 6.42
N ALA A 42 -4.45 10.38 5.70
CA ALA A 42 -4.82 9.83 4.41
C ALA A 42 -3.69 9.95 3.37
N HIS A 43 -2.89 11.01 3.46
CA HIS A 43 -1.73 11.28 2.61
C HIS A 43 -0.59 10.26 2.76
N PHE A 44 -0.57 9.46 3.83
CA PHE A 44 0.36 8.33 3.99
C PHE A 44 -0.07 7.09 3.22
N PHE A 45 -1.27 7.07 2.63
CA PHE A 45 -1.73 5.94 1.85
C PHE A 45 -1.61 6.22 0.36
N ALA A 46 -1.06 5.26 -0.38
CA ALA A 46 -0.87 5.38 -1.82
C ALA A 46 -1.53 4.21 -2.56
N ARG A 47 -2.30 4.52 -3.60
CA ARG A 47 -2.78 3.54 -4.56
C ARG A 47 -1.61 3.05 -5.42
N VAL A 48 -1.40 1.74 -5.48
CA VAL A 48 -0.33 1.13 -6.29
C VAL A 48 -0.94 0.13 -7.27
N GLY A 49 -1.08 0.58 -8.52
CA GLY A 49 -1.74 -0.17 -9.57
C GLY A 49 -3.21 -0.44 -9.24
N ARG A 50 -3.74 -1.55 -9.75
CA ARG A 50 -5.15 -1.95 -9.51
C ARG A 50 -5.34 -2.73 -8.21
N ASN A 51 -4.27 -3.32 -7.70
CA ASN A 51 -4.36 -4.38 -6.70
C ASN A 51 -4.07 -3.92 -5.29
N TYR A 52 -3.42 -2.76 -5.07
CA TYR A 52 -2.95 -2.39 -3.73
C TYR A 52 -3.26 -0.95 -3.33
N ILE A 53 -3.50 -0.76 -2.04
CA ILE A 53 -3.31 0.50 -1.32
C ILE A 53 -2.27 0.20 -0.24
N ILE A 54 -1.17 0.97 -0.18
CA ILE A 54 -0.08 0.73 0.76
C ILE A 54 0.10 1.92 1.69
N ASN A 55 0.64 1.71 2.89
CA ASN A 55 1.16 2.79 3.72
C ASN A 55 2.58 3.16 3.28
N SER A 56 2.75 4.36 2.71
CA SER A 56 4.00 4.85 2.14
C SER A 56 5.08 5.08 3.19
N GLN A 57 4.72 5.29 4.45
CA GLN A 57 5.66 5.41 5.57
C GLN A 57 6.39 4.10 5.88
N HIS A 58 5.96 2.98 5.31
CA HIS A 58 6.54 1.66 5.57
C HIS A 58 7.20 1.06 4.34
N ILE A 59 7.40 1.83 3.27
CA ILE A 59 8.15 1.38 2.09
C ILE A 59 9.61 1.15 2.49
N PHE A 60 10.03 -0.10 2.44
CA PHE A 60 11.42 -0.49 2.72
C PHE A 60 12.25 -0.52 1.43
N SER A 61 11.69 -1.06 0.34
CA SER A 61 12.36 -1.04 -0.97
C SER A 61 11.37 -1.13 -2.12
N ILE A 62 11.75 -0.55 -3.26
CA ILE A 62 11.07 -0.68 -4.54
C ILE A 62 12.07 -1.29 -5.52
N ASN A 63 11.80 -2.50 -6.01
CA ASN A 63 12.64 -3.19 -6.98
C ASN A 63 11.93 -3.33 -8.33
N LEU A 64 12.34 -2.50 -9.29
CA LEU A 64 11.77 -2.49 -10.65
C LEU A 64 12.20 -3.70 -11.51
N ASN A 65 13.28 -4.39 -11.14
CA ASN A 65 13.79 -5.55 -11.89
C ASN A 65 13.01 -6.81 -11.50
N THR A 66 12.75 -7.00 -10.20
CA THR A 66 11.98 -8.15 -9.70
C THR A 66 10.47 -7.89 -9.63
N SER A 67 10.02 -6.65 -9.89
CA SER A 67 8.61 -6.25 -9.77
C SER A 67 8.08 -6.43 -8.33
N GLU A 68 8.89 -6.04 -7.36
CA GLU A 68 8.61 -6.19 -5.93
C GLU A 68 8.59 -4.83 -5.21
N LEU A 69 7.60 -4.65 -4.35
CA LEU A 69 7.52 -3.59 -3.35
C LEU A 69 7.58 -4.24 -1.97
N VAL A 70 8.59 -3.92 -1.18
CA VAL A 70 8.74 -4.45 0.18
C VAL A 70 8.27 -3.42 1.18
N LEU A 71 7.36 -3.82 2.07
CA LEU A 71 6.93 -3.04 3.22
C LEU A 71 7.50 -3.64 4.49
N TYR A 72 8.19 -2.82 5.28
CA TYR A 72 8.78 -3.24 6.54
C TYR A 72 9.07 -2.05 7.46
N ASN A 73 8.92 -2.27 8.76
CA ASN A 73 9.58 -1.47 9.78
C ASN A 73 9.94 -2.37 10.97
N GLU A 74 10.73 -1.87 11.92
CA GLU A 74 11.17 -2.61 13.12
C GLU A 74 10.05 -3.15 14.02
N ARG A 75 8.84 -2.60 13.89
CA ARG A 75 7.64 -2.99 14.64
C ARG A 75 6.74 -3.97 13.89
N PHE A 76 7.07 -4.33 12.64
CA PHE A 76 6.32 -5.33 11.91
C PHE A 76 6.63 -6.72 12.44
N CYS A 77 5.64 -7.60 12.44
CA CYS A 77 5.86 -9.02 12.73
C CYS A 77 6.68 -9.72 11.64
N GLU A 78 6.60 -9.23 10.40
CA GLU A 78 7.28 -9.80 9.23
C GLU A 78 7.54 -8.75 8.14
N LYS A 79 8.34 -9.11 7.13
CA LYS A 79 8.47 -8.33 5.91
C LYS A 79 7.36 -8.71 4.94
N PHE A 80 6.65 -7.73 4.40
CA PHE A 80 5.66 -7.97 3.36
C PHE A 80 6.26 -7.67 1.99
N THR A 81 6.38 -8.69 1.14
CA THR A 81 6.81 -8.54 -0.26
C THR A 81 5.58 -8.58 -1.17
N LEU A 82 5.30 -7.45 -1.83
CA LEU A 82 4.18 -7.31 -2.75
C LEU A 82 4.67 -7.40 -4.19
N HIS A 83 4.04 -8.26 -4.99
CA HIS A 83 4.30 -8.35 -6.43
C HIS A 83 3.44 -7.36 -7.19
N VAL A 84 4.08 -6.37 -7.80
CA VAL A 84 3.45 -5.25 -8.48
C VAL A 84 4.12 -5.04 -9.82
N SER A 85 3.33 -4.89 -10.88
CA SER A 85 3.86 -4.62 -12.22
C SER A 85 4.79 -3.39 -12.23
N LYS A 86 5.78 -3.42 -13.12
CA LYS A 86 6.82 -2.39 -13.24
C LYS A 86 6.30 -0.97 -13.37
N GLU A 87 5.22 -0.77 -14.14
CA GLU A 87 4.71 0.57 -14.43
C GLU A 87 4.13 1.29 -13.20
N PRO A 88 3.22 0.67 -12.41
CA PRO A 88 2.84 1.21 -11.09
C PRO A 88 4.01 1.48 -10.14
N LEU A 89 5.04 0.63 -10.12
CA LEU A 89 6.21 0.85 -9.27
C LEU A 89 7.03 2.08 -9.69
N LYS A 90 7.14 2.34 -11.00
CA LYS A 90 7.77 3.58 -11.48
C LYS A 90 6.97 4.82 -11.06
N GLN A 91 5.65 4.76 -11.17
CA GLN A 91 4.78 5.86 -10.75
C GLN A 91 4.92 6.14 -9.25
N LEU A 92 4.90 5.08 -8.42
CA LEU A 92 5.14 5.19 -6.98
C LEU A 92 6.51 5.82 -6.69
N LYS A 93 7.57 5.36 -7.36
CA LYS A 93 8.91 5.93 -7.19
C LYS A 93 8.95 7.42 -7.53
N ALA A 94 8.32 7.82 -8.65
CA ALA A 94 8.27 9.22 -9.05
C ALA A 94 7.51 10.10 -8.04
N LEU A 95 6.42 9.59 -7.46
CA LEU A 95 5.69 10.28 -6.39
C LEU A 95 6.57 10.52 -5.15
N LEU A 96 7.34 9.51 -4.73
CA LEU A 96 8.27 9.63 -3.60
C LEU A 96 9.40 10.63 -3.91
N ASP A 97 10.01 10.55 -5.08
CA ASP A 97 11.09 11.46 -5.49
C ASP A 97 10.63 12.93 -5.52
N ASN A 98 9.36 13.18 -5.88
CA ASN A 98 8.77 14.51 -5.87
C ASN A 98 8.46 15.02 -4.46
N SER A 99 8.07 14.12 -3.54
CA SER A 99 7.79 14.50 -2.14
C SER A 99 9.02 14.98 -1.36
N ILE A 100 10.23 14.59 -1.78
CA ILE A 100 11.51 15.02 -1.17
C ILE A 100 11.94 16.41 -1.68
N LYS A 101 11.40 16.85 -2.83
CA LYS A 101 11.77 18.12 -3.49
C LYS A 101 10.85 19.29 -3.12
N SER A 102 9.78 19.04 -2.38
CA SER A 102 8.86 20.05 -1.84
C SER A 102 9.21 20.40 -0.41
#